data_AF-A0A7Y3P8S4-F1
#
_entry.id   AF-A0A7Y3P8S4-F1
#
_cell.length_a   1.000
_cell.length_b   1.000
_cell.length_c   1.000
_cell.angle_alpha   90.00
_cell.angle_beta   90.00
_cell.angle_gamma   90.00
#
_symmetry.space_group_name_H-M   'P 1'
#
loop_
_entity.id
_entity.type
_entity.pdbx_description
1 polymer ?
#
loop_
_entity_poly.entity_id
_entity_poly.type
_entity_poly.pdbx_seq_one_letter_code
_entity_poly.pdbx_strand_id
1 'polypeptide(L)'
;MRERYLSLRAWGMHFSLVLWLVMCVTAAWWQVGRAASGNALSYLYAIEWPVFAVLGVFGWWGLLHVEKPTEDEEAARRDFEERMRHEAATARAVDAVFEPEDDTLSAYNDYLAGLADPPHKGA
;
A
#
# COMPACT_ATOMS: atom_id res chain seq x y z
N MET A 1 -15.82 -7.18 -23.68
CA MET A 1 -14.58 -6.39 -23.88
C MET A 1 -14.72 -4.93 -23.41
N ARG A 2 -15.70 -4.14 -23.90
CA ARG A 2 -15.86 -2.71 -23.51
C ARG A 2 -16.29 -2.46 -22.06
N GLU A 3 -16.98 -3.40 -21.44
CA GLU A 3 -17.52 -3.25 -20.08
C GLU A 3 -16.45 -3.30 -18.97
N ARG A 4 -15.24 -3.79 -19.27
CA ARG A 4 -14.12 -3.81 -18.30
C ARG A 4 -13.55 -2.42 -18.00
N TYR A 5 -13.63 -1.49 -18.95
CA TYR A 5 -13.02 -0.15 -18.84
C TYR A 5 -13.97 0.93 -18.29
N LEU A 6 -15.26 0.61 -18.11
CA LEU A 6 -16.30 1.55 -17.66
C LEU A 6 -16.89 1.20 -16.30
N SER A 7 -16.28 0.26 -15.56
CA SER A 7 -16.67 -0.01 -14.18
C SER A 7 -16.39 1.22 -13.29
N LEU A 8 -17.15 1.44 -12.21
CA LEU A 8 -16.92 2.55 -11.27
C LEU A 8 -15.45 2.61 -10.79
N ARG A 9 -14.81 1.45 -10.65
CA ARG A 9 -13.39 1.32 -10.26
C ARG A 9 -12.45 1.85 -11.35
N ALA A 10 -12.74 1.56 -12.62
CA ALA A 10 -11.97 2.09 -13.76
C ALA A 10 -12.10 3.63 -13.84
N TRP A 11 -13.30 4.16 -13.59
CA TRP A 11 -13.53 5.61 -13.49
C TRP A 11 -12.68 6.27 -12.40
N GLY A 12 -12.56 5.64 -11.24
CA GLY A 12 -11.62 6.07 -10.19
C GLY A 12 -10.17 6.13 -10.69
N MET A 13 -9.71 5.09 -11.39
CA MET A 13 -8.34 5.05 -11.95
C MET A 13 -8.11 6.15 -13.00
N HIS A 14 -9.07 6.39 -13.89
CA HIS A 14 -8.98 7.49 -14.86
C HIS A 14 -8.92 8.84 -14.16
N PHE A 15 -9.78 9.08 -13.16
CA PHE A 15 -9.79 10.32 -12.40
C PHE A 15 -8.47 10.55 -11.66
N SER A 16 -7.95 9.52 -11.00
CA SER A 16 -6.64 9.57 -10.33
C SER A 16 -5.51 9.89 -11.32
N LEU A 17 -5.51 9.29 -12.51
CA LEU A 17 -4.53 9.63 -13.56
C LEU A 17 -4.66 11.09 -13.99
N VAL A 18 -5.87 11.57 -14.26
CA VAL A 18 -6.09 12.97 -14.68
C VAL A 18 -5.59 13.93 -13.61
N LEU A 19 -5.92 13.68 -12.34
CA LEU A 19 -5.45 14.49 -11.22
C LEU A 19 -3.92 14.49 -11.12
N TRP A 20 -3.29 13.33 -11.27
CA TRP A 20 -1.83 13.18 -11.27
C TRP A 20 -1.18 13.99 -12.39
N LEU A 21 -1.70 13.89 -13.61
CA LEU A 21 -1.19 14.61 -14.77
C LEU A 21 -1.33 16.12 -14.60
N VAL A 22 -2.50 16.58 -14.14
CA VAL A 22 -2.73 18.02 -13.87
C VAL A 22 -1.74 18.54 -12.83
N MET A 23 -1.49 17.77 -11.78
CA MET A 23 -0.49 18.13 -10.76
C MET A 23 0.91 18.25 -11.35
N CYS A 24 1.37 17.25 -12.12
CA CYS A 24 2.69 17.27 -12.73
C CYS A 24 2.86 18.44 -13.73
N VAL A 25 1.86 18.69 -14.58
CA VAL A 25 1.89 19.79 -15.56
C VAL A 25 1.92 21.14 -14.87
N THR A 26 1.09 21.33 -13.83
CA THR A 26 1.06 22.57 -13.06
C THR A 26 2.39 22.81 -12.34
N ALA A 27 2.97 21.77 -11.76
CA ALA A 27 4.27 21.85 -11.10
C ALA A 27 5.40 22.16 -12.08
N ALA A 28 5.42 21.52 -13.26
CA ALA A 28 6.38 21.80 -14.31
C ALA A 28 6.30 23.27 -14.78
N TRP A 29 5.08 23.75 -15.04
CA TRP A 29 4.84 25.14 -15.44
C TRP A 29 5.33 26.14 -14.38
N TRP A 30 5.03 25.89 -13.12
CA TRP A 30 5.48 26.74 -12.01
C TRP A 30 7.01 26.76 -11.88
N GLN A 31 7.66 25.61 -12.05
CA GLN A 31 9.12 25.51 -12.02
C GLN A 31 9.78 26.22 -13.19
N VAL A 32 9.20 26.20 -14.38
CA VAL A 32 9.70 27.03 -15.51
C VAL A 32 9.68 28.51 -15.15
N GLY A 33 8.59 29.00 -14.53
CA GLY A 33 8.53 30.39 -14.06
C GLY A 33 9.59 30.71 -13.01
N ARG A 34 9.85 29.78 -12.08
CA ARG A 34 10.89 29.92 -11.05
C ARG A 34 12.31 29.87 -11.64
N ALA A 35 12.54 29.03 -12.64
CA ALA A 35 13.79 28.96 -13.37
C ALA A 35 14.07 30.27 -14.11
N ALA A 36 13.06 30.83 -14.77
CA ALA A 36 13.14 32.13 -15.44
C ALA A 36 13.40 33.29 -14.44
N SER A 37 12.96 33.16 -13.18
CA SER A 37 13.29 34.11 -12.10
C SER A 37 14.70 33.96 -11.50
N GLY A 38 15.57 33.12 -12.10
CA GLY A 38 16.97 32.98 -11.71
C GLY A 38 17.29 31.81 -10.78
N ASN A 39 16.34 30.92 -10.51
CA ASN A 39 16.62 29.72 -9.71
C ASN A 39 17.12 28.57 -10.60
N ALA A 40 18.43 28.34 -10.61
CA ALA A 40 19.05 27.30 -11.44
C ALA A 40 18.56 25.87 -11.13
N LEU A 41 18.20 25.56 -9.87
CA LEU A 41 17.68 24.23 -9.51
C LEU A 41 16.31 23.95 -10.14
N SER A 42 15.52 24.98 -10.39
CA SER A 42 14.19 24.84 -10.97
C SER A 42 14.20 24.28 -12.40
N TYR A 43 15.32 24.38 -13.15
CA TYR A 43 15.43 23.72 -14.46
C TYR A 43 15.36 22.21 -14.37
N LEU A 44 16.01 21.60 -13.38
CA LEU A 44 15.96 20.16 -13.17
C LEU A 44 14.54 19.71 -12.86
N TYR A 45 13.89 20.39 -11.91
CA TYR A 45 12.52 20.10 -11.53
C TYR A 45 11.54 20.26 -12.69
N ALA A 46 11.71 21.29 -13.54
CA ALA A 46 10.87 21.48 -14.73
C ALA A 46 10.90 20.28 -15.70
N ILE A 47 11.99 19.50 -15.70
CA ILE A 47 12.14 18.28 -16.51
C ILE A 47 11.68 17.03 -15.73
N GLU A 48 11.95 16.99 -14.42
CA GLU A 48 11.58 15.88 -13.53
C GLU A 48 10.06 15.67 -13.47
N TRP A 49 9.26 16.74 -13.38
CA TRP A 49 7.81 16.64 -13.32
C TRP A 49 7.18 15.97 -14.55
N PRO A 50 7.56 16.30 -15.80
CA PRO A 50 7.17 15.53 -17.00
C PRO A 50 7.55 14.05 -16.95
N VAL A 51 8.72 13.71 -16.40
CA VAL A 51 9.13 12.30 -16.25
C VAL A 51 8.17 11.57 -15.29
N PHE A 52 7.82 12.18 -14.16
CA PHE A 52 6.81 11.63 -13.25
C PHE A 52 5.42 11.53 -13.88
N ALA A 53 5.03 12.45 -14.75
CA ALA A 53 3.79 12.35 -15.50
C ALA A 53 3.77 11.08 -16.36
N VAL A 54 4.86 10.82 -17.10
CA VAL A 54 5.01 9.63 -17.95
C VAL A 54 5.01 8.35 -17.12
N LEU A 55 5.76 8.31 -16.01
CA LEU A 55 5.76 7.16 -15.09
C LEU A 55 4.37 6.90 -14.50
N GLY A 56 3.61 7.95 -14.19
CA GLY A 56 2.22 7.82 -13.73
C GLY A 56 1.31 7.20 -14.79
N VAL A 57 1.48 7.55 -16.07
CA VAL A 57 0.75 6.91 -17.18
C VAL A 57 1.11 5.43 -17.28
N PHE A 58 2.39 5.07 -17.18
CA PHE A 58 2.80 3.66 -17.17
C PHE A 58 2.25 2.90 -15.97
N GLY A 59 2.23 3.51 -14.78
CA GLY A 59 1.63 2.92 -13.59
C GLY A 59 0.12 2.71 -13.73
N TRP A 60 -0.60 3.70 -14.26
CA TRP A 60 -2.03 3.58 -14.57
C TRP A 60 -2.29 2.50 -15.64
N TRP A 61 -1.46 2.44 -16.68
CA TRP A 61 -1.55 1.42 -17.72
C TRP A 61 -1.32 0.04 -17.12
N GLY A 62 -0.28 -0.13 -16.30
CA GLY A 62 -0.01 -1.35 -15.55
C GLY A 62 -1.21 -1.73 -14.69
N LEU A 63 -1.76 -0.81 -13.90
CA LEU A 63 -2.89 -1.09 -13.01
C LEU A 63 -4.18 -1.49 -13.76
N LEU A 64 -4.39 -0.95 -14.97
CA LEU A 64 -5.48 -1.36 -15.85
C LEU A 64 -5.26 -2.73 -16.50
N HIS A 65 -4.00 -3.13 -16.70
CA HIS A 65 -3.61 -4.39 -17.33
C HIS A 65 -3.18 -5.47 -16.35
N VAL A 66 -3.11 -5.17 -15.05
CA VAL A 66 -2.99 -6.19 -14.00
C VAL A 66 -4.22 -7.07 -14.13
N GLU A 67 -4.01 -8.28 -14.65
CA GLU A 67 -5.01 -9.32 -14.67
C GLU A 67 -5.44 -9.58 -13.22
N LYS A 68 -6.75 -9.74 -13.00
CA LYS A 68 -7.22 -10.15 -11.68
C LYS A 68 -6.52 -11.47 -11.35
N PRO A 69 -5.99 -11.64 -10.12
CA PRO A 69 -5.48 -12.92 -9.68
C PRO A 69 -6.49 -14.00 -10.04
N THR A 70 -6.03 -15.04 -10.71
CA THR A 70 -6.88 -16.18 -11.03
C THR A 70 -7.39 -16.82 -9.72
N GLU A 71 -8.53 -17.52 -9.76
CA GLU A 71 -9.04 -18.20 -8.55
C GLU A 71 -7.98 -19.15 -7.95
N ASP A 72 -7.12 -19.73 -8.79
CA ASP A 72 -5.98 -20.55 -8.39
C ASP A 72 -4.89 -19.77 -7.65
N GLU A 73 -4.60 -18.53 -8.05
CA GLU A 73 -3.64 -17.65 -7.35
C GLU A 73 -4.21 -17.13 -6.03
N GLU A 74 -5.51 -16.84 -5.96
CA GLU A 74 -6.18 -16.50 -4.71
C GLU A 74 -6.23 -17.70 -3.75
N ALA A 75 -6.52 -18.89 -4.27
CA ALA A 75 -6.47 -20.13 -3.51
C ALA A 75 -5.06 -20.39 -2.98
N ALA A 76 -4.03 -20.28 -3.83
CA ALA A 76 -2.64 -20.44 -3.42
C ALA A 76 -2.20 -19.42 -2.35
N ARG A 77 -2.70 -18.18 -2.43
CA ARG A 77 -2.47 -17.16 -1.38
C ARG A 77 -3.10 -17.59 -0.05
N ARG A 78 -4.36 -18.02 -0.06
CA ARG A 78 -5.06 -18.48 1.16
C ARG A 78 -4.38 -19.70 1.77
N ASP A 79 -4.01 -20.67 0.94
CA ASP A 79 -3.33 -21.89 1.35
C ASP A 79 -1.97 -21.58 1.98
N PHE A 80 -1.23 -20.63 1.40
CA PHE A 80 0.00 -20.12 1.99
C PHE A 80 -0.22 -19.44 3.35
N GLU A 81 -1.25 -18.60 3.48
CA GLU A 81 -1.59 -17.95 4.75
C GLU A 81 -2.02 -18.96 5.82
N GLU A 82 -2.78 -19.99 5.45
CA GLU A 82 -3.19 -21.06 6.36
C GLU A 82 -2.00 -21.90 6.80
N ARG A 83 -1.09 -22.24 5.89
CA ARG A 83 0.17 -22.91 6.21
C ARG A 83 1.03 -22.09 7.18
N MET A 84 1.18 -20.79 6.93
CA MET A 84 1.92 -19.90 7.83
C MET A 84 1.26 -19.79 9.21
N ARG A 85 -0.09 -19.73 9.26
CA ARG A 85 -0.84 -19.76 10.53
C ARG A 85 -0.62 -21.05 11.29
N HIS A 86 -0.67 -22.19 10.60
CA HIS A 86 -0.41 -23.50 11.19
C HIS A 86 1.03 -23.61 11.69
N GLU A 87 2.01 -23.20 10.88
CA GLU A 87 3.42 -23.19 11.26
C GLU A 87 3.67 -22.33 12.50
N ALA A 88 3.10 -21.13 12.55
CA ALA A 88 3.17 -20.26 13.72
C ALA A 88 2.46 -20.86 14.95
N ALA A 89 1.37 -21.60 14.79
CA ALA A 89 0.71 -22.30 15.89
C ALA A 89 1.58 -23.48 16.40
N THR A 90 2.19 -24.24 15.49
CA THR A 90 3.10 -25.33 15.87
C THR A 90 4.36 -24.81 16.55
N ALA A 91 4.92 -23.69 16.09
CA ALA A 91 6.07 -23.06 16.73
C ALA A 91 5.73 -22.63 18.17
N ARG A 92 4.57 -22.02 18.40
CA ARG A 92 4.10 -21.66 19.75
C ARG A 92 3.89 -22.89 20.65
N ALA A 93 3.32 -23.96 20.10
CA ALA A 93 3.10 -25.19 20.87
C ALA A 93 4.42 -25.87 21.24
N VAL A 94 5.40 -25.86 20.33
CA VAL A 94 6.75 -26.34 20.58
C VAL A 94 7.41 -25.51 21.68
N ASP A 95 7.38 -24.18 21.56
CA ASP A 95 7.98 -23.26 22.54
C ASP A 95 7.40 -23.48 23.95
N ALA A 96 6.07 -23.59 24.07
CA ALA A 96 5.38 -23.86 25.33
C ALA A 96 5.73 -25.22 25.97
N VAL A 97 6.23 -26.19 25.19
CA VAL A 97 6.67 -27.50 25.69
C VAL A 97 8.12 -27.46 26.17
N PHE A 98 8.98 -26.67 25.50
CA PHE A 98 10.41 -26.59 25.84
C PHE A 98 10.71 -25.57 26.93
N GLU A 99 9.92 -24.50 27.01
CA GLU A 99 10.05 -23.44 28.02
C GLU A 99 8.69 -23.24 28.69
N PRO A 100 8.39 -23.97 29.79
CA PRO A 100 7.14 -23.79 30.51
C PRO A 100 7.06 -22.36 31.01
N GLU A 101 5.93 -21.71 30.70
CA GLU A 101 5.70 -20.28 30.92
C GLU A 101 6.03 -19.86 32.36
N ASP A 102 6.95 -18.91 32.52
CA ASP A 102 7.30 -18.34 33.82
C ASP A 102 6.11 -17.50 34.34
N ASP A 103 5.76 -17.66 35.62
CA ASP A 103 4.68 -16.91 36.30
C ASP A 103 4.83 -15.39 36.11
N THR A 104 6.07 -14.91 36.00
CA THR A 104 6.38 -13.51 35.71
C THR A 104 6.04 -13.07 34.29
N LEU A 105 6.20 -13.95 33.28
CA LEU A 105 5.82 -13.69 31.89
C LEU A 105 4.31 -13.71 31.70
N SER A 106 3.60 -14.64 32.35
CA SER A 106 2.13 -14.69 32.33
C SER A 106 1.53 -13.40 32.89
N ALA A 107 1.99 -12.96 34.07
CA ALA A 107 1.50 -11.72 34.68
C ALA A 107 1.80 -10.47 33.83
N TYR A 108 2.94 -10.47 33.11
CA TYR A 108 3.28 -9.38 32.19
C TYR A 108 2.43 -9.40 30.91
N ASN A 109 2.18 -10.58 30.33
CA ASN A 109 1.33 -10.74 29.15
C ASN A 109 -0.12 -10.36 29.45
N ASP A 110 -0.66 -10.69 30.63
CA ASP A 110 -1.98 -10.26 31.07
C ASP A 110 -2.07 -8.73 31.21
N TYR A 111 -1.02 -8.11 31.73
CA TYR A 111 -0.91 -6.65 31.81
C TYR A 111 -0.88 -6.01 30.42
N LEU A 112 -0.10 -6.56 29.48
CA LEU A 112 -0.06 -6.09 28.09
C LEU A 112 -1.40 -6.29 27.37
N ALA A 113 -2.10 -7.39 27.62
CA ALA A 113 -3.42 -7.65 27.05
C ALA A 113 -4.44 -6.60 27.53
N GLY A 114 -4.38 -6.21 28.81
CA GLY A 114 -5.20 -5.12 29.35
C GLY A 114 -4.89 -3.73 28.76
N LEU A 115 -3.67 -3.52 28.26
CA LEU A 115 -3.29 -2.29 27.56
C LEU A 115 -3.62 -2.31 26.06
N ALA A 116 -3.61 -3.49 25.44
CA ALA A 116 -3.91 -3.68 24.03
C ALA A 116 -5.41 -3.58 23.72
N ASP A 117 -6.26 -3.85 24.71
CA ASP A 117 -7.68 -3.59 24.61
C ASP A 117 -7.91 -2.06 24.59
N PRO A 118 -8.49 -1.49 23.52
CA PRO A 118 -8.71 -0.05 23.45
C PRO A 118 -9.60 0.37 24.61
N PRO A 119 -9.37 1.55 25.24
CA PRO A 119 -10.20 2.00 26.34
C PRO A 119 -11.66 2.04 25.87
N HIS A 120 -12.51 1.24 26.50
CA HIS A 120 -13.95 1.26 26.29
C HIS A 120 -14.42 2.70 26.52
N LYS A 121 -14.80 3.42 25.45
CA LYS A 121 -15.49 4.72 25.56
C LYS A 121 -16.87 4.47 26.16
N GLY A 122 -16.92 4.38 27.48
CA GLY A 122 -18.14 4.48 28.28
C GLY A 122 -18.58 5.94 28.34
N ALA A 123 -19.90 6.12 28.18
CA ALA A 123 -20.69 7.34 28.13
C ALA A 123 -20.34 8.44 29.15
#